data_AF-A0A510BC55-F1
#
_entry.id   AF-A0A510BC55-F1
#
_cell.length_a   1.000
_cell.length_b   1.000
_cell.length_c   1.000
_cell.angle_alpha   90.00
_cell.angle_beta   90.00
_cell.angle_gamma   90.00
#
_symmetry.space_group_name_H-M   'P 1'
#
loop_
_entity.id
_entity.type
_entity.pdbx_description
1 polymer ?
#
loop_
_entity_poly.entity_id
_entity_poly.type
_entity_poly.pdbx_seq_one_letter_code
_entity_poly.pdbx_strand_id
1 'polypeptide(L)' 'MAKHQNVQKYKYYKIEDGKVVRLKKTCPRCGPGVFMAEHLNRYACGRCGYTEWKKPEKKQS' A
#
# COMPACT_ATOMS: atom_id res chain seq x y z
N MET A 1 18.16 -17.63 -8.72
CA MET A 1 16.69 -17.49 -8.67
C MET A 1 16.32 -16.75 -7.39
N ALA A 2 15.86 -15.50 -7.46
CA ALA A 2 15.47 -14.76 -6.27
C ALA A 2 14.20 -15.41 -5.69
N LYS A 3 14.28 -15.93 -4.46
CA LYS A 3 13.14 -16.56 -3.76
C LYS A 3 12.06 -15.49 -3.56
N HIS A 4 10.88 -15.69 -4.12
CA HIS A 4 9.73 -14.83 -3.86
C HIS A 4 9.30 -15.05 -2.40
N GLN A 5 9.56 -14.07 -1.53
CA GLN A 5 9.06 -14.15 -0.15
C GLN A 5 7.53 -14.16 -0.16
N ASN A 6 6.94 -15.09 0.57
CA ASN A 6 5.48 -15.18 0.69
C ASN A 6 4.95 -13.96 1.46
N VAL A 7 4.31 -13.03 0.74
CA VAL A 7 3.71 -11.83 1.33
C VAL A 7 2.37 -12.21 1.95
N GLN A 8 2.33 -12.21 3.29
CA GLN A 8 1.13 -12.49 4.08
C GLN A 8 0.15 -11.30 4.03
N LYS A 9 -0.61 -11.18 2.94
CA LYS A 9 -1.53 -10.06 2.66
C LYS A 9 -2.62 -9.86 3.74
N TYR A 10 -3.00 -10.93 4.43
CA TYR A 10 -4.02 -10.87 5.50
C TYR A 10 -3.60 -9.96 6.66
N LYS A 11 -2.30 -9.80 6.91
CA LYS A 11 -1.76 -8.91 7.96
C LYS A 11 -2.05 -7.43 7.71
N TYR A 12 -2.48 -7.05 6.51
CA TYR A 12 -2.81 -5.67 6.16
C TYR A 12 -4.28 -5.32 6.38
N TYR A 13 -5.06 -6.27 6.90
CA TYR A 13 -6.43 -6.06 7.33
C TYR A 13 -6.48 -6.18 8.85
N LYS A 14 -7.02 -5.15 9.51
CA LYS A 14 -7.29 -5.15 10.94
C LYS A 14 -8.81 -5.02 11.14
N ILE A 15 -9.35 -5.71 12.14
CA ILE A 15 -10.75 -5.57 12.52
C ILE A 15 -10.75 -4.69 13.78
N GLU A 16 -11.35 -3.51 13.68
CA GLU A 16 -11.59 -2.62 14.81
C GLU A 16 -13.10 -2.40 14.92
N ASP A 17 -13.68 -2.72 16.07
CA ASP A 17 -15.10 -2.51 16.39
C ASP A 17 -16.07 -3.05 15.32
N GLY A 18 -15.78 -4.23 14.79
CA GLY A 18 -16.59 -4.89 13.75
C GLY A 18 -16.41 -4.33 12.34
N LYS A 19 -15.50 -3.37 12.12
CA LYS A 19 -15.18 -2.79 10.81
C LYS A 19 -13.80 -3.23 10.33
N VAL A 20 -13.70 -3.55 9.03
CA VAL A 20 -12.44 -3.92 8.38
C VAL A 20 -11.66 -2.66 8.02
N VAL A 21 -10.59 -2.39 8.77
CA VAL A 21 -9.63 -1.31 8.51
C VAL A 21 -8.48 -1.85 7.65
N ARG A 22 -8.17 -1.15 6.56
CA ARG A 22 -7.04 -1.47 5.68
C ARG A 22 -5.82 -0.68 6.13
N LEU A 23 -4.77 -1.38 6.55
CA LEU A 23 -3.56 -0.76 7.12
C LEU A 23 -2.64 -0.15 6.05
N LYS A 24 -2.73 -0.59 4.79
CA LYS A 24 -1.87 -0.14 3.70
C LYS A 24 -2.64 0.57 2.60
N LYS A 25 -1.97 1.53 1.94
CA LYS A 25 -2.50 2.18 0.72
C LYS A 25 -2.77 1.13 -0.36
N THR A 26 -3.96 1.25 -0.95
CA THR A 26 -4.37 0.47 -2.11
C THR A 26 -4.04 1.25 -3.38
N CYS A 27 -3.65 0.56 -4.44
CA CYS A 27 -3.36 1.20 -5.72
C CYS A 27 -4.63 1.80 -6.36
N PRO A 28 -4.66 3.10 -6.70
CA PRO A 28 -5.84 3.74 -7.30
C PRO A 28 -6.13 3.21 -8.71
N ARG A 29 -5.12 2.68 -9.42
CA ARG A 29 -5.23 2.17 -10.79
C ARG A 29 -5.65 0.70 -10.85
N CYS A 30 -5.24 -0.11 -9.87
CA CYS A 30 -5.54 -1.55 -9.86
C CYS A 30 -6.78 -1.92 -9.04
N GLY A 31 -7.28 -0.99 -8.23
CA GLY A 31 -8.47 -1.21 -7.42
C GLY A 31 -8.23 -1.97 -6.11
N PRO A 32 -9.32 -2.28 -5.38
CA PRO A 32 -9.29 -2.91 -4.07
C PRO A 32 -8.59 -4.28 -4.09
N GLY A 33 -7.68 -4.50 -3.14
CA GLY A 33 -6.93 -5.75 -2.99
C GLY A 33 -5.49 -5.71 -3.52
N VAL A 34 -5.08 -4.65 -4.21
CA VAL A 34 -3.68 -4.42 -4.60
C VAL A 34 -3.05 -3.40 -3.68
N PHE A 35 -2.31 -3.88 -2.70
CA PHE A 35 -1.55 -3.02 -1.79
C PHE A 35 -0.28 -2.50 -2.46
N MET A 36 0.00 -1.22 -2.25
CA MET A 36 1.26 -0.62 -2.68
C MET A 36 2.36 -0.94 -1.67
N ALA A 37 3.58 -1.17 -2.18
CA ALA A 37 4.78 -1.26 -1.38
C ALA A 37 5.10 0.13 -0.83
N GLU A 38 5.22 0.22 0.48
CA GLU A 38 5.60 1.45 1.15
C GLU A 38 7.11 1.50 1.31
N HIS A 39 7.71 2.51 0.67
CA HIS A 39 9.11 2.88 0.88
C HIS A 39 9.18 4.23 1.60
N LEU A 40 10.38 4.63 2.01
CA LEU A 40 10.61 5.88 2.74
C LEU A 40 10.18 7.12 1.93
N ASN A 41 10.44 7.12 0.62
CA ASN A 41 10.21 8.25 -0.27
C ASN A 41 9.03 8.07 -1.24
N ARG A 42 8.47 6.87 -1.36
CA ARG A 42 7.45 6.56 -2.37
C ARG A 42 6.58 5.37 -1.98
N TYR A 43 5.41 5.30 -2.59
CA TYR A 43 4.58 4.11 -2.68
C TYR A 43 4.72 3.53 -4.09
N ALA A 44 5.01 2.24 -4.20
CA ALA A 44 5.18 1.57 -5.50
C ALA A 44 4.19 0.42 -5.66
N CYS A 45 3.48 0.36 -6.78
CA CYS A 45 2.57 -0.73 -7.11
C CYS A 45 3.31 -1.79 -7.93
N GLY A 46 3.48 -2.98 -7.35
CA GLY A 46 4.12 -4.12 -8.04
C GLY A 46 3.29 -4.74 -9.17
N ARG A 47 2.01 -4.39 -9.31
CA ARG A 47 1.12 -4.95 -10.35
C ARG A 47 1.08 -4.12 -11.63
N CYS A 48 1.05 -2.79 -11.52
CA CYS A 48 0.94 -1.89 -12.68
C CYS A 48 2.11 -0.91 -12.84
N GLY A 49 3.11 -0.95 -11.95
CA GLY A 49 4.24 -0.02 -11.98
C GLY A 49 3.95 1.40 -11.49
N TYR A 50 2.71 1.69 -11.07
CA TYR A 50 2.33 3.01 -10.57
C TYR A 50 3.14 3.37 -9.32
N THR A 51 3.76 4.55 -9.32
CA THR A 51 4.57 5.04 -8.21
C THR A 51 4.06 6.39 -7.76
N GLU A 52 3.79 6.53 -6.47
CA GLU A 52 3.33 7.77 -5.84
C GLU A 52 4.40 8.24 -4.87
N TRP A 53 5.00 9.40 -5.14
CA TRP A 53 6.04 9.96 -4.28
C TRP A 53 5.40 10.56 -3.03
N LYS A 54 5.95 10.23 -1.85
CA LYS A 54 5.58 10.86 -0.59
C LYS A 54 6.10 12.30 -0.65
N LYS A 55 5.25 13.24 -1.06
CA LYS A 55 5.59 14.66 -0.96
C LYS A 55 5.76 14.98 0.54
N PRO A 56 6.81 15.70 0.97
CA PRO A 56 6.78 16.32 2.28
C PRO A 56 5.56 17.24 2.28
N GLU A 57 4.71 17.11 3.30
CA GLU A 57 3.46 17.84 3.41
C GLU A 57 3.70 19.34 3.19
N LYS A 58 3.25 19.88 2.05
CA LYS A 58 2.89 21.29 2.01
C LYS A 58 1.60 21.41 2.82
N LYS A 59 1.72 21.62 4.14
CA LYS A 59 0.66 22.24 4.92
C LYS A 59 0.40 23.59 4.26
N GLN A 60 -0.72 23.70 3.56
CA GLN A 60 -1.24 24.99 3.08
C GLN A 60 -1.77 25.74 4.30
N SER A 61 -1.22 26.91 4.56
CA SER A 61 -1.84 27.99 5.32
C SER A 61 -1.31 29.29 4.74
#